data_AF-A0A2H0KPG6-F1
#
_entry.id   AF-A0A2H0KPG6-F1
#
_cell.length_a   1.000
_cell.length_b   1.000
_cell.length_c   1.000
_cell.angle_alpha   90.00
_cell.angle_beta   90.00
_cell.angle_gamma   90.00
#
_symmetry.space_group_name_H-M   'P 1'
#
loop_
_entity.id
_entity.type
_entity.pdbx_description
1 polymer ?
#
loop_
_entity_poly.entity_id
_entity_poly.type
_entity_poly.pdbx_seq_one_letter_code
_entity_poly.pdbx_strand_id
1 'polypeptide(L)'
;MSEEKFCPEIHVTARVNGEIREPATSYLYPDASIHFVGKITRGDAAELEVTIPCPASGTWIYAIETPGKIVAQKKNWANNEGQLVYRKKITIHRDPMLYVGHYTRPNGGENFFRILVLQGDYLKHIEVSLISQKGKFFVGKQLTRQGRVYRDKNDQVIFPKFSDWPEMTEFLTGLMIGEKLEPMPDNASNDLPAIEPEELTGNTAETVWWSLTQQIGMVIDCQGRTARIHWENLKRPGSELAYLAPHEVIRFEKIGPPRQNPERKTTFKWEIFGAEIIKIIKRQGQ
;
A
#
# COMPACT_ATOMS: atom_id res chain seq x y z
N MET A 1 -26.44 0.92 -7.07
CA MET A 1 -25.58 -0.23 -7.43
C MET A 1 -24.77 -0.60 -6.20
N SER A 2 -24.69 -1.88 -5.85
CA SER A 2 -23.91 -2.35 -4.68
C SER A 2 -22.41 -2.13 -4.90
N GLU A 3 -21.74 -1.54 -3.91
CA GLU A 3 -20.32 -1.13 -3.95
C GLU A 3 -19.33 -2.30 -4.18
N GLU A 4 -19.77 -3.55 -4.01
CA GLU A 4 -18.92 -4.75 -4.08
C GLU A 4 -18.54 -5.24 -5.49
N LYS A 5 -19.24 -4.84 -6.56
CA LYS A 5 -19.07 -5.45 -7.91
C LYS A 5 -18.06 -4.76 -8.85
N PHE A 6 -17.24 -3.85 -8.34
CA PHE A 6 -16.63 -2.81 -9.17
C PHE A 6 -15.11 -2.89 -9.34
N CYS A 7 -14.46 -3.95 -8.86
CA CYS A 7 -13.01 -4.08 -9.01
C CYS A 7 -12.66 -5.08 -10.11
N PRO A 8 -11.98 -4.68 -11.19
CA PRO A 8 -11.28 -5.67 -11.99
C PRO A 8 -10.20 -6.30 -11.10
N GLU A 9 -10.08 -7.62 -11.17
CA GLU A 9 -9.05 -8.35 -10.44
C GLU A 9 -7.68 -7.93 -10.95
N ILE A 10 -6.87 -7.26 -10.13
CA ILE A 10 -5.52 -6.88 -10.55
C ILE A 10 -4.59 -8.07 -10.36
N HIS A 11 -4.04 -8.59 -11.45
CA HIS A 11 -3.04 -9.64 -11.42
C HIS A 11 -1.65 -9.01 -11.48
N VAL A 12 -0.79 -9.44 -10.56
CA VAL A 12 0.61 -8.99 -10.50
C VAL A 12 1.50 -10.21 -10.71
N THR A 13 2.37 -10.12 -11.69
CA THR A 13 3.38 -11.16 -11.98
C THR A 13 4.76 -10.60 -11.73
N ALA A 14 5.63 -11.40 -11.10
CA ALA A 14 7.05 -11.11 -11.00
C ALA A 14 7.82 -12.00 -11.97
N ARG A 15 8.73 -11.38 -12.72
CA ARG A 15 9.78 -12.09 -13.46
C ARG A 15 11.12 -11.80 -12.82
N VAL A 16 11.91 -12.83 -12.56
CA VAL A 16 13.30 -12.69 -12.12
C VAL A 16 14.17 -13.28 -13.21
N ASN A 17 15.03 -12.46 -13.81
CA ASN A 17 15.89 -12.86 -14.92
C ASN A 17 15.13 -13.52 -16.10
N GLY A 18 13.92 -13.03 -16.38
CA GLY A 18 13.06 -13.52 -17.46
C GLY A 18 12.16 -14.70 -17.09
N GLU A 19 12.41 -15.37 -15.97
CA GLU A 19 11.57 -16.48 -15.48
C GLU A 19 10.40 -15.96 -14.65
N ILE A 20 9.19 -16.38 -15.00
CA ILE A 20 8.01 -16.13 -14.17
C ILE A 20 8.17 -16.89 -12.86
N ARG A 21 8.13 -16.15 -11.75
CA ARG A 21 8.06 -16.74 -10.42
C ARG A 21 6.60 -16.76 -10.03
N GLU A 22 5.98 -17.94 -10.16
CA GLU A 22 4.58 -18.08 -9.81
C GLU A 22 4.38 -17.74 -8.32
N PRO A 23 3.34 -16.97 -8.01
CA PRO A 23 3.11 -16.52 -6.65
C PRO A 23 2.73 -17.70 -5.74
N ALA A 24 3.67 -18.18 -4.92
CA ALA A 24 3.35 -19.15 -3.88
C ALA A 24 2.77 -18.42 -2.66
N THR A 25 1.51 -18.72 -2.37
CA THR A 25 0.68 -18.26 -1.24
C THR A 25 0.18 -16.81 -1.33
N SER A 26 -1.10 -16.61 -1.02
CA SER A 26 -1.70 -15.31 -0.73
C SER A 26 -1.93 -15.24 0.77
N TYR A 27 -1.11 -14.47 1.46
CA TYR A 27 -1.41 -14.04 2.82
C TYR A 27 -1.88 -12.61 2.72
N LEU A 28 -3.15 -12.36 3.06
CA LEU A 28 -3.72 -11.13 3.63
C LEU A 28 -5.23 -11.06 3.33
N TYR A 29 -5.90 -10.19 4.09
CA TYR A 29 -7.32 -9.79 3.98
C TYR A 29 -7.68 -9.40 2.54
N PRO A 30 -8.97 -9.20 2.20
CA PRO A 30 -9.43 -8.96 0.82
C PRO A 30 -8.67 -7.87 0.04
N ASP A 31 -8.06 -6.94 0.77
CA ASP A 31 -7.42 -5.74 0.25
C ASP A 31 -5.91 -5.88 -0.03
N ALA A 32 -5.27 -7.02 0.24
CA ALA A 32 -3.86 -7.20 -0.06
C ALA A 32 -3.46 -8.64 -0.43
N SER A 33 -2.38 -8.76 -1.22
CA SER A 33 -1.75 -10.04 -1.51
C SER A 33 -0.24 -9.92 -1.45
N ILE A 34 0.42 -10.97 -0.95
CA ILE A 34 1.87 -11.04 -0.81
C ILE A 34 2.35 -12.36 -1.35
N HIS A 35 3.36 -12.30 -2.20
CA HIS A 35 3.86 -13.45 -2.91
C HIS A 35 5.37 -13.55 -2.74
N PHE A 36 5.84 -14.68 -2.25
CA PHE A 36 7.26 -14.91 -2.13
C PHE A 36 7.88 -15.15 -3.52
N VAL A 37 8.88 -14.34 -3.86
CA VAL A 37 9.58 -14.42 -5.15
C VAL A 37 10.83 -15.29 -5.05
N GLY A 38 11.45 -15.33 -3.88
CA GLY A 38 12.70 -16.04 -3.64
C GLY A 38 13.80 -15.18 -3.03
N LYS A 39 15.02 -15.69 -3.10
CA LYS A 39 16.24 -14.91 -2.84
C LYS A 39 16.74 -14.38 -4.18
N ILE A 40 16.84 -13.07 -4.31
CA ILE A 40 17.38 -12.41 -5.51
C ILE A 40 18.79 -11.94 -5.18
N THR A 41 19.73 -12.17 -6.09
CA THR A 41 21.16 -11.86 -5.92
C THR A 41 21.53 -10.54 -6.57
N ARG A 42 22.75 -10.06 -6.30
CA ARG A 42 23.25 -8.80 -6.87
C ARG A 42 23.39 -8.94 -8.39
N GLY A 43 22.85 -7.97 -9.12
CA GLY A 43 22.93 -7.93 -10.59
C GLY A 43 21.72 -8.53 -11.28
N ASP A 44 20.87 -9.25 -10.54
CA ASP A 44 19.59 -9.70 -11.04
C ASP A 44 18.64 -8.52 -11.29
N ALA A 45 17.73 -8.71 -12.25
CA ALA A 45 16.63 -7.79 -12.50
C ALA A 45 15.31 -8.45 -12.16
N ALA A 46 14.47 -7.74 -11.41
CA ALA A 46 13.09 -8.11 -11.16
C ALA A 46 12.18 -7.24 -12.04
N GLU A 47 11.25 -7.84 -12.75
CA GLU A 47 10.23 -7.14 -13.51
C GLU A 47 8.88 -7.38 -12.87
N LEU A 48 8.19 -6.29 -12.51
CA LEU A 48 6.82 -6.32 -12.04
C LEU A 48 5.91 -6.04 -13.24
N GLU A 49 5.01 -6.97 -13.52
CA GLU A 49 3.98 -6.84 -14.56
C GLU A 49 2.61 -6.77 -13.90
N VAL A 50 1.80 -5.83 -14.38
CA VAL A 50 0.41 -5.71 -13.98
C VAL A 50 -0.48 -5.88 -15.17
N THR A 51 -1.28 -6.94 -15.11
CA THR A 51 -2.37 -7.17 -16.02
C THR A 51 -3.68 -6.93 -15.29
N ILE A 52 -4.60 -6.28 -15.98
CA ILE A 52 -5.94 -6.02 -15.45
C ILE A 52 -6.92 -6.55 -16.50
N PRO A 53 -7.88 -7.40 -16.11
CA PRO A 53 -8.91 -7.88 -17.01
C PRO A 53 -9.72 -6.69 -17.52
N CYS A 54 -10.39 -6.91 -18.66
CA CYS A 54 -11.25 -5.93 -19.30
C CYS A 54 -12.11 -5.19 -18.27
N PRO A 55 -11.86 -3.91 -17.99
CA PRO A 55 -12.62 -3.20 -16.97
C PRO A 55 -14.03 -2.90 -17.51
N ALA A 56 -14.97 -2.63 -16.60
CA ALA A 56 -16.30 -2.22 -16.99
C ALA A 56 -16.27 -0.90 -17.79
N SER A 57 -17.28 -0.69 -18.65
CA SER A 57 -17.43 0.58 -19.36
C SER A 57 -17.48 1.77 -18.38
N GLY A 58 -16.83 2.87 -18.75
CA GLY A 58 -16.65 4.06 -17.92
C GLY A 58 -15.44 4.01 -16.97
N THR A 59 -14.65 2.93 -17.01
CA THR A 59 -13.48 2.79 -16.13
C THR A 59 -12.23 3.41 -16.74
N TRP A 60 -11.54 4.18 -15.92
CA TRP A 60 -10.21 4.69 -16.15
C TRP A 60 -9.20 3.99 -15.25
N ILE A 61 -8.04 3.67 -15.83
CA ILE A 61 -6.90 3.11 -15.10
C ILE A 61 -5.69 3.99 -15.36
N TYR A 62 -5.02 4.39 -14.28
CA TYR A 62 -3.79 5.15 -14.31
C TYR A 62 -2.70 4.41 -13.56
N ALA A 63 -1.52 4.28 -14.17
CA ALA A 63 -0.31 3.82 -13.48
C ALA A 63 0.63 5.01 -13.25
N ILE A 64 1.11 5.15 -12.01
CA ILE A 64 1.91 6.28 -11.54
C ILE A 64 3.19 5.74 -10.89
N GLU A 65 4.34 6.20 -11.36
CA GLU A 65 5.65 5.77 -10.84
C GLU A 65 6.13 6.60 -9.66
N THR A 66 5.90 7.91 -9.71
CA THR A 66 6.25 8.90 -8.68
C THR A 66 5.18 9.99 -8.70
N PRO A 67 5.05 10.82 -7.65
CA PRO A 67 4.16 11.98 -7.68
C PRO A 67 4.33 12.77 -9.00
N GLY A 68 3.22 13.02 -9.71
CA GLY A 68 3.20 13.75 -10.98
C GLY A 68 3.64 12.97 -12.23
N LYS A 69 4.17 11.75 -12.12
CA LYS A 69 4.64 10.97 -13.30
C LYS A 69 3.70 9.82 -13.65
N ILE A 70 2.78 10.10 -14.57
CA ILE A 70 1.90 9.08 -15.18
C ILE A 70 2.68 8.33 -16.25
N VAL A 71 2.64 7.00 -16.16
CA VAL A 71 3.35 6.10 -17.09
C VAL A 71 2.41 5.24 -17.93
N ALA A 72 1.14 5.17 -17.55
CA ALA A 72 0.08 4.59 -18.37
C ALA A 72 -1.27 5.21 -18.03
N GLN A 73 -2.10 5.45 -19.06
CA GLN A 73 -3.50 5.87 -18.95
C GLN A 73 -4.34 5.03 -19.91
N LYS A 74 -5.46 4.51 -19.41
CA LYS A 74 -6.33 3.54 -20.10
C LYS A 74 -7.79 3.92 -19.84
N LYS A 75 -8.66 3.95 -20.86
CA LYS A 75 -10.10 4.28 -20.73
C LYS A 75 -10.94 3.34 -21.57
N ASN A 76 -11.97 2.71 -20.99
CA ASN A 76 -12.98 1.95 -21.76
C ASN A 76 -12.36 0.90 -22.71
N TRP A 77 -11.27 0.27 -22.31
CA TRP A 77 -10.53 -0.69 -23.14
C TRP A 77 -11.20 -2.05 -23.14
N ALA A 78 -12.40 -2.08 -23.70
CA ALA A 78 -13.33 -3.18 -23.55
C ALA A 78 -13.24 -4.21 -24.70
N ASN A 79 -12.05 -4.75 -25.02
CA ASN A 79 -11.96 -5.71 -26.14
C ASN A 79 -11.01 -6.92 -25.98
N ASN A 80 -10.05 -6.95 -25.03
CA ASN A 80 -9.22 -8.16 -24.82
C ASN A 80 -9.17 -8.54 -23.33
N GLU A 81 -9.27 -9.84 -23.04
CA GLU A 81 -8.98 -10.37 -21.69
C GLU A 81 -7.50 -10.16 -21.34
N GLY A 82 -7.21 -9.85 -20.07
CA GLY A 82 -5.84 -9.86 -19.51
C GLY A 82 -4.85 -8.83 -20.07
N GLN A 83 -5.28 -7.61 -20.42
CA GLN A 83 -4.38 -6.61 -20.99
C GLN A 83 -3.29 -6.14 -20.01
N LEU A 84 -2.05 -6.05 -20.50
CA LEU A 84 -0.93 -5.44 -19.80
C LEU A 84 -1.17 -3.93 -19.67
N VAL A 85 -1.43 -3.48 -18.44
CA VAL A 85 -1.64 -2.06 -18.14
C VAL A 85 -0.30 -1.39 -17.93
N TYR A 86 0.61 -2.07 -17.23
CA TYR A 86 1.90 -1.50 -16.87
C TYR A 86 2.94 -2.58 -16.59
N ARG A 87 4.19 -2.31 -16.96
CA ARG A 87 5.38 -3.14 -16.67
C ARG A 87 6.47 -2.22 -16.12
N LYS A 88 7.03 -2.59 -14.98
CA LYS A 88 8.18 -1.90 -14.36
C LYS A 88 9.35 -2.85 -14.20
N LYS A 89 10.50 -2.46 -14.73
CA LYS A 89 11.76 -3.15 -14.44
C LYS A 89 12.43 -2.50 -13.23
N ILE A 90 12.70 -3.28 -12.20
CA ILE A 90 13.39 -2.89 -10.98
C ILE A 90 14.73 -3.64 -10.95
N THR A 91 15.82 -2.90 -11.07
CA THR A 91 17.17 -3.49 -11.00
C THR A 91 17.57 -3.63 -9.55
N ILE A 92 18.03 -4.83 -9.15
CA ILE A 92 18.41 -5.08 -7.77
C ILE A 92 19.87 -4.69 -7.56
N HIS A 93 20.05 -3.67 -6.73
CA HIS A 93 21.37 -3.24 -6.32
C HIS A 93 21.60 -3.52 -4.84
N ARG A 94 22.85 -3.86 -4.51
CA ARG A 94 23.32 -3.93 -3.13
C ARG A 94 23.52 -2.51 -2.64
N ASP A 95 22.92 -2.16 -1.51
CA ASP A 95 23.31 -0.96 -0.78
C ASP A 95 24.74 -1.19 -0.25
N PRO A 96 25.74 -0.39 -0.68
CA PRO A 96 27.12 -0.57 -0.23
C PRO A 96 27.32 -0.19 1.26
N MET A 97 26.37 0.52 1.88
CA MET A 97 26.47 1.02 3.26
C MET A 97 25.81 0.11 4.29
N LEU A 98 24.97 -0.85 3.90
CA LEU A 98 24.23 -1.72 4.81
C LEU A 98 24.79 -3.15 4.80
N TYR A 99 25.52 -3.50 5.85
CA TYR A 99 25.91 -4.88 6.14
C TYR A 99 24.64 -5.70 6.44
N VAL A 100 24.28 -6.57 5.50
CA VAL A 100 23.21 -7.60 5.61
C VAL A 100 21.78 -7.06 5.44
N GLY A 101 21.09 -7.53 4.41
CA GLY A 101 19.62 -7.62 4.40
C GLY A 101 18.82 -6.48 3.77
N HIS A 102 19.45 -5.37 3.37
CA HIS A 102 18.79 -4.25 2.69
C HIS A 102 19.17 -4.21 1.21
N TYR A 103 18.30 -4.74 0.36
CA TYR A 103 18.39 -4.54 -1.08
C TYR A 103 17.27 -3.59 -1.48
N THR A 104 17.67 -2.36 -1.78
CA THR A 104 17.17 -1.47 -2.84
C THR A 104 17.29 -0.01 -2.39
N ARG A 105 18.36 0.62 -2.87
CA ARG A 105 18.36 1.97 -3.47
C ARG A 105 19.78 2.27 -3.96
N PRO A 106 19.96 2.45 -5.27
CA PRO A 106 20.86 3.47 -5.74
C PRO A 106 20.04 4.44 -6.59
N ASN A 107 20.21 5.73 -6.32
CA ASN A 107 19.82 6.79 -7.24
C ASN A 107 18.34 6.78 -7.67
N GLY A 108 17.44 7.11 -6.75
CA GLY A 108 16.17 7.78 -7.10
C GLY A 108 15.02 6.94 -7.69
N GLY A 109 15.11 5.62 -7.80
CA GLY A 109 13.99 4.78 -8.25
C GLY A 109 13.09 4.27 -7.12
N GLU A 110 11.77 4.48 -7.20
CA GLU A 110 10.77 3.81 -6.33
C GLU A 110 10.67 2.31 -6.73
N ASN A 111 10.79 1.35 -5.79
CA ASN A 111 10.60 -0.09 -6.07
C ASN A 111 9.13 -0.51 -6.11
N PHE A 112 8.28 0.45 -6.40
CA PHE A 112 6.84 0.29 -6.38
C PHE A 112 6.23 1.25 -7.38
N PHE A 113 4.95 1.08 -7.62
CA PHE A 113 4.14 2.00 -8.40
C PHE A 113 2.71 1.93 -7.90
N ARG A 114 1.94 2.94 -8.27
CA ARG A 114 0.57 3.14 -7.83
C ARG A 114 -0.37 2.95 -9.01
N ILE A 115 -1.49 2.29 -8.76
CA ILE A 115 -2.59 2.16 -9.72
C ILE A 115 -3.78 2.90 -9.15
N LEU A 116 -4.34 3.80 -9.94
CA LEU A 116 -5.63 4.41 -9.67
C LEU A 116 -6.65 3.80 -10.60
N VAL A 117 -7.73 3.29 -10.03
CA VAL A 117 -8.90 2.84 -10.76
C VAL A 117 -10.03 3.79 -10.43
N LEU A 118 -10.53 4.48 -11.45
CA LEU A 118 -11.58 5.47 -11.32
C LEU A 118 -12.74 5.05 -12.23
N GLN A 119 -13.93 4.95 -11.68
CA GLN A 119 -15.12 4.68 -12.48
C GLN A 119 -16.31 5.40 -11.84
N GLY A 120 -16.93 6.29 -12.62
CA GLY A 120 -17.83 7.31 -12.08
C GLY A 120 -17.09 8.21 -11.08
N ASP A 121 -17.70 8.41 -9.91
CA ASP A 121 -17.17 9.17 -8.77
C ASP A 121 -16.38 8.29 -7.78
N TYR A 122 -16.13 7.02 -8.06
CA TYR A 122 -15.46 6.11 -7.14
C TYR A 122 -14.00 5.88 -7.52
N LEU A 123 -13.10 6.08 -6.55
CA LEU A 123 -11.66 5.93 -6.70
C LEU A 123 -11.13 4.79 -5.83
N LYS A 124 -10.27 3.97 -6.41
CA LYS A 124 -9.41 3.00 -5.70
C LYS A 124 -7.94 3.31 -5.95
N HIS A 125 -7.14 3.25 -4.91
CA HIS A 125 -5.69 3.44 -4.94
C HIS A 125 -4.98 2.19 -4.44
N ILE A 126 -4.24 1.56 -5.35
CA ILE A 126 -3.58 0.28 -5.12
C ILE A 126 -2.07 0.49 -5.29
N GLU A 127 -1.30 0.07 -4.31
CA GLU A 127 0.15 0.05 -4.39
C GLU A 127 0.63 -1.35 -4.74
N VAL A 128 1.57 -1.43 -5.68
CA VAL A 128 2.26 -2.66 -6.04
C VAL A 128 3.75 -2.45 -5.84
N SER A 129 4.40 -3.33 -5.07
CA SER A 129 5.79 -3.15 -4.64
C SER A 129 6.58 -4.45 -4.68
N LEU A 130 7.88 -4.30 -4.96
CA LEU A 130 8.87 -5.33 -4.67
C LEU A 130 9.49 -5.02 -3.29
N ILE A 131 9.25 -5.93 -2.35
CA ILE A 131 9.63 -5.80 -0.95
C ILE A 131 10.86 -6.67 -0.69
N SER A 132 11.86 -6.10 -0.01
CA SER A 132 13.04 -6.84 0.46
C SER A 132 13.12 -6.79 1.98
N GLN A 133 13.14 -7.96 2.61
CA GLN A 133 13.42 -8.11 4.04
C GLN A 133 14.44 -9.22 4.24
N LYS A 134 15.54 -8.92 4.95
CA LYS A 134 16.58 -9.91 5.31
C LYS A 134 17.09 -10.72 4.10
N GLY A 135 17.20 -10.10 2.92
CA GLY A 135 17.66 -10.73 1.67
C GLY A 135 16.65 -11.64 0.97
N LYS A 136 15.38 -11.62 1.40
CA LYS A 136 14.26 -12.29 0.76
C LYS A 136 13.36 -11.27 0.06
N PHE A 137 12.83 -11.65 -1.09
CA PHE A 137 12.03 -10.78 -1.93
C PHE A 137 10.59 -11.26 -2.05
N PHE A 138 9.69 -10.28 -2.02
CA PHE A 138 8.25 -10.49 -2.09
C PHE A 138 7.62 -9.48 -3.02
N VAL A 139 6.58 -9.88 -3.74
CA VAL A 139 5.69 -8.93 -4.42
C VAL A 139 4.49 -8.70 -3.54
N GLY A 140 4.26 -7.45 -3.18
CA GLY A 140 3.08 -7.00 -2.45
C GLY A 140 2.14 -6.22 -3.36
N LYS A 141 0.85 -6.53 -3.29
CA LYS A 141 -0.25 -5.70 -3.81
C LYS A 141 -1.10 -5.27 -2.62
N GLN A 142 -1.42 -4.00 -2.50
CA GLN A 142 -2.23 -3.47 -1.40
C GLN A 142 -3.18 -2.39 -1.89
N LEU A 143 -4.49 -2.58 -1.72
CA LEU A 143 -5.46 -1.50 -1.73
C LEU A 143 -5.23 -0.64 -0.49
N THR A 144 -4.67 0.55 -0.69
CA THR A 144 -4.34 1.43 0.43
C THR A 144 -5.47 2.41 0.72
N ARG A 145 -6.25 2.81 -0.31
CA ARG A 145 -7.39 3.72 -0.16
C ARG A 145 -8.48 3.41 -1.18
N GLN A 146 -9.72 3.59 -0.76
CA GLN A 146 -10.90 3.61 -1.63
C GLN A 146 -11.99 4.51 -1.08
N GLY A 147 -12.87 5.00 -1.95
CA GLY A 147 -14.02 5.82 -1.60
C GLY A 147 -14.49 6.67 -2.78
N ARG A 148 -15.46 7.55 -2.51
CA ARG A 148 -15.94 8.53 -3.50
C ARG A 148 -15.03 9.75 -3.56
N VAL A 149 -14.97 10.36 -4.74
CA VAL A 149 -14.44 11.70 -4.98
C VAL A 149 -15.59 12.70 -5.00
N TYR A 150 -15.32 13.89 -4.48
CA TYR A 150 -16.28 14.96 -4.34
C TYR A 150 -15.76 16.22 -5.02
N ARG A 151 -16.65 17.20 -5.18
CA ARG A 151 -16.27 18.54 -5.62
C ARG A 151 -16.43 19.52 -4.47
N ASP A 152 -15.40 20.32 -4.26
CA ASP A 152 -15.41 21.35 -3.21
C ASP A 152 -16.01 22.66 -3.72
N LYS A 153 -16.04 23.67 -2.84
CA LYS A 153 -16.58 25.01 -3.15
C LYS A 153 -15.70 25.79 -4.14
N ASN A 154 -14.46 25.37 -4.37
CA ASN A 154 -13.50 25.98 -5.28
C ASN A 154 -13.41 25.23 -6.62
N ASP A 155 -14.36 24.34 -6.90
CA ASP A 155 -14.39 23.47 -8.09
C ASP A 155 -13.22 22.47 -8.17
N GLN A 156 -12.54 22.20 -7.05
CA GLN A 156 -11.50 21.18 -6.94
C GLN A 156 -12.11 19.81 -6.64
N VAL A 157 -11.52 18.77 -7.21
CA VAL A 157 -11.92 17.39 -6.94
C VAL A 157 -11.14 16.85 -5.75
N ILE A 158 -11.87 16.62 -4.66
CA ILE A 158 -11.31 16.14 -3.40
C ILE A 158 -11.63 14.67 -3.24
N PHE A 159 -10.60 13.89 -2.93
CA PHE A 159 -10.76 12.61 -2.28
C PHE A 159 -10.37 12.78 -0.81
N PRO A 160 -11.27 12.65 0.17
CA PRO A 160 -11.00 13.02 1.56
C PRO A 160 -9.70 12.42 2.09
N LYS A 161 -9.48 11.12 1.82
CA LYS A 161 -8.26 10.44 2.28
C LYS A 161 -6.99 11.02 1.67
N PHE A 162 -7.04 11.66 0.49
CA PHE A 162 -5.93 12.33 -0.20
C PHE A 162 -5.94 13.87 -0.06
N SER A 163 -6.76 14.46 0.83
CA SER A 163 -6.84 15.92 0.99
C SER A 163 -5.47 16.57 1.19
N ASP A 164 -4.56 15.87 1.88
CA ASP A 164 -3.22 16.36 2.22
C ASP A 164 -2.18 16.03 1.14
N TRP A 165 -2.61 15.59 -0.05
CA TRP A 165 -1.76 15.29 -1.19
C TRP A 165 -2.13 16.19 -2.39
N PRO A 166 -1.61 17.44 -2.43
CA PRO A 166 -2.04 18.45 -3.41
C PRO A 166 -1.87 18.01 -4.86
N GLU A 167 -0.76 17.34 -5.21
CA GLU A 167 -0.50 16.88 -6.57
C GLU A 167 -1.53 15.84 -7.02
N MET A 168 -2.05 15.04 -6.10
CA MET A 168 -3.13 14.10 -6.38
C MET A 168 -4.48 14.80 -6.54
N THR A 169 -4.76 15.82 -5.73
CA THR A 169 -5.95 16.65 -5.87
C THR A 169 -5.97 17.37 -7.23
N GLU A 170 -4.86 17.99 -7.62
CA GLU A 170 -4.70 18.63 -8.93
C GLU A 170 -4.87 17.64 -10.08
N PHE A 171 -4.24 16.48 -9.98
CA PHE A 171 -4.37 15.41 -10.95
C PHE A 171 -5.82 14.95 -11.10
N LEU A 172 -6.51 14.62 -9.99
CA LEU A 172 -7.91 14.21 -10.00
C LEU A 172 -8.83 15.31 -10.55
N THR A 173 -8.55 16.58 -10.22
CA THR A 173 -9.28 17.73 -10.74
C THR A 173 -9.17 17.81 -12.26
N GLY A 174 -7.95 17.68 -12.79
CA GLY A 174 -7.71 17.64 -14.23
C GLY A 174 -8.38 16.46 -14.95
N LEU A 175 -8.45 15.29 -14.30
CA LEU A 175 -9.10 14.11 -14.85
C LEU A 175 -10.62 14.23 -14.93
N MET A 176 -11.22 14.92 -13.97
CA MET A 176 -12.67 14.97 -13.76
C MET A 176 -13.27 16.30 -14.23
N ILE A 177 -12.57 17.01 -15.13
CA ILE A 177 -13.09 18.26 -15.73
C ILE A 177 -14.42 17.95 -16.44
N GLY A 178 -15.46 18.71 -16.11
CA GLY A 178 -16.81 18.58 -16.69
C GLY A 178 -17.66 17.46 -16.11
N GLU A 179 -17.11 16.59 -15.26
CA GLU A 179 -17.88 15.54 -14.58
C GLU A 179 -18.70 16.14 -13.42
N LYS A 180 -19.99 15.78 -13.34
CA LYS A 180 -20.87 16.24 -12.27
C LYS A 180 -20.68 15.38 -11.02
N LEU A 181 -19.90 15.89 -10.07
CA LEU A 181 -19.65 15.25 -8.77
C LEU A 181 -20.54 15.84 -7.68
N GLU A 182 -20.84 15.03 -6.66
CA GLU A 182 -21.53 15.50 -5.47
C GLU A 182 -20.65 16.49 -4.68
N PRO A 183 -21.26 17.49 -4.02
CA PRO A 183 -20.52 18.35 -3.10
C PRO A 183 -19.97 17.53 -1.92
N MET A 184 -18.80 17.90 -1.41
CA MET A 184 -18.21 17.22 -0.25
C MET A 184 -19.14 17.33 0.97
N PRO A 185 -19.55 16.21 1.59
CA PRO A 185 -20.31 16.24 2.83
C PRO A 185 -19.51 16.89 3.96
N ASP A 186 -20.17 17.68 4.82
CA ASP A 186 -19.53 18.28 6.00
C ASP A 186 -18.97 17.22 6.98
N ASN A 187 -19.48 16.00 6.90
CA ASN A 187 -19.07 14.85 7.72
C ASN A 187 -18.21 13.81 6.97
N ALA A 188 -17.72 14.12 5.78
CA ALA A 188 -16.77 13.27 5.07
C ALA A 188 -15.39 13.35 5.76
N SER A 189 -15.32 12.83 6.98
CA SER A 189 -14.16 12.92 7.84
C SER A 189 -13.09 11.91 7.45
N ASN A 190 -11.83 12.31 7.68
CA ASN A 190 -10.64 11.46 7.65
C ASN A 190 -10.42 10.71 8.97
N ASP A 191 -11.39 10.76 9.89
CA ASP A 191 -11.23 10.18 11.22
C ASP A 191 -10.90 8.70 11.13
N LEU A 192 -9.79 8.35 11.76
CA LEU A 192 -9.41 6.97 12.00
C LEU A 192 -10.51 6.34 12.86
N PRO A 193 -10.83 5.05 12.66
CA PRO A 193 -11.77 4.37 13.55
C PRO A 193 -11.27 4.51 14.99
N ALA A 194 -12.15 4.93 15.89
CA ALA A 194 -11.86 4.93 17.31
C ALA A 194 -11.66 3.47 17.73
N ILE A 195 -10.43 3.13 18.15
CA ILE A 195 -10.15 1.85 18.79
C ILE A 195 -10.49 2.03 20.26
N GLU A 196 -11.39 1.22 20.80
CA GLU A 196 -11.69 1.22 22.22
C GLU A 196 -10.48 0.62 22.97
N PRO A 197 -9.73 1.42 23.77
CA PRO A 197 -8.51 0.93 24.42
C PRO A 197 -8.76 -0.14 25.49
N GLU A 198 -10.02 -0.39 25.83
CA GLU A 198 -10.47 -1.23 26.94
C GLU A 198 -10.03 -2.71 26.79
N GLU A 199 -9.70 -3.17 25.58
CA GLU A 199 -9.15 -4.52 25.34
C GLU A 199 -7.62 -4.63 25.45
N LEU A 200 -6.88 -3.52 25.49
CA LEU A 200 -5.41 -3.51 25.46
C LEU A 200 -4.82 -3.40 26.88
N THR A 201 -3.91 -4.30 27.24
CA THR A 201 -3.30 -4.33 28.57
C THR A 201 -1.77 -4.41 28.51
N GLY A 202 -1.09 -3.63 29.35
CA GLY A 202 0.37 -3.66 29.44
C GLY A 202 1.05 -3.19 28.14
N ASN A 203 2.12 -3.87 27.71
CA ASN A 203 2.82 -3.49 26.48
C ASN A 203 2.16 -4.10 25.23
N THR A 204 0.90 -3.74 24.99
CA THR A 204 0.17 -4.16 23.78
C THR A 204 -0.31 -2.95 22.99
N ALA A 205 -0.36 -3.13 21.67
CA ALA A 205 -0.90 -2.14 20.76
C ALA A 205 -1.73 -2.81 19.66
N GLU A 206 -2.76 -2.13 19.19
CA GLU A 206 -3.55 -2.54 18.05
C GLU A 206 -3.09 -1.80 16.80
N THR A 207 -2.97 -2.52 15.70
CA THR A 207 -2.58 -1.95 14.42
C THR A 207 -3.76 -1.19 13.81
N VAL A 208 -3.53 0.08 13.48
CA VAL A 208 -4.50 0.90 12.75
C VAL A 208 -4.35 0.72 11.25
N TRP A 209 -3.11 0.82 10.76
CA TRP A 209 -2.80 0.60 9.34
C TRP A 209 -1.36 0.14 9.16
N TRP A 210 -1.11 -0.50 8.02
CA TRP A 210 0.22 -0.92 7.59
C TRP A 210 0.40 -0.62 6.11
N SER A 211 1.56 -0.11 5.70
CA SER A 211 1.95 0.03 4.30
C SER A 211 2.98 -1.04 3.95
N LEU A 212 2.61 -1.95 3.04
CA LEU A 212 3.54 -2.97 2.54
C LEU A 212 4.72 -2.35 1.80
N THR A 213 4.43 -1.34 0.98
CA THR A 213 5.43 -0.61 0.19
C THR A 213 6.47 0.09 1.07
N GLN A 214 6.01 0.80 2.10
CA GLN A 214 6.89 1.58 2.97
C GLN A 214 7.45 0.74 4.14
N GLN A 215 6.89 -0.45 4.37
CA GLN A 215 7.24 -1.37 5.46
C GLN A 215 7.17 -0.71 6.84
N ILE A 216 6.17 0.15 6.99
CA ILE A 216 5.83 0.86 8.23
C ILE A 216 4.33 0.74 8.46
N GLY A 217 3.94 0.82 9.73
CA GLY A 217 2.55 0.95 10.12
C GLY A 217 2.38 1.91 11.28
N MET A 218 1.11 2.13 11.61
CA MET A 218 0.67 2.88 12.76
C MET A 218 -0.12 1.96 13.68
N VAL A 219 0.16 2.07 14.96
CA VAL A 219 -0.53 1.35 16.03
C VAL A 219 -0.96 2.31 17.12
N ILE A 220 -1.97 1.91 17.89
CA ILE A 220 -2.43 2.62 19.09
C ILE A 220 -2.20 1.69 20.28
N ASP A 221 -1.48 2.15 21.29
CA ASP A 221 -1.21 1.37 22.50
C ASP A 221 -2.32 1.46 23.56
N CYS A 222 -2.18 0.72 24.65
CA CYS A 222 -3.14 0.72 25.77
C CYS A 222 -3.32 2.09 26.46
N GLN A 223 -2.43 3.06 26.21
CA GLN A 223 -2.53 4.43 26.72
C GLN A 223 -3.15 5.38 25.69
N GLY A 224 -3.63 4.86 24.56
CA GLY A 224 -4.16 5.67 23.46
C GLY A 224 -3.07 6.42 22.68
N ARG A 225 -1.79 6.08 22.85
CA ARG A 225 -0.70 6.74 22.12
C ARG A 225 -0.57 6.16 20.74
N THR A 226 -0.60 7.04 19.74
CA THR A 226 -0.26 6.68 18.36
C THR A 226 1.25 6.53 18.20
N ALA A 227 1.68 5.35 17.75
CA ALA A 227 3.08 5.03 17.51
C ALA A 227 3.30 4.46 16.11
N ARG A 228 4.49 4.73 15.56
CA ARG A 228 4.99 4.05 14.37
C ARG A 228 5.51 2.66 14.73
N ILE A 229 5.41 1.73 13.79
CA ILE A 229 6.16 0.48 13.83
C ILE A 229 6.82 0.25 12.47
N HIS A 230 8.09 -0.13 12.49
CA HIS A 230 8.87 -0.50 11.30
C HIS A 230 9.05 -2.02 11.25
N TRP A 231 9.16 -2.60 10.06
CA TRP A 231 9.26 -4.06 9.89
C TRP A 231 10.44 -4.69 10.64
N GLU A 232 11.56 -3.98 10.80
CA GLU A 232 12.72 -4.46 11.57
C GLU A 232 12.39 -4.71 13.04
N ASN A 233 11.44 -3.94 13.58
CA ASN A 233 11.00 -4.03 14.95
C ASN A 233 9.85 -5.04 15.12
N LEU A 234 9.48 -5.78 14.08
CA LEU A 234 8.33 -6.67 14.08
C LEU A 234 8.73 -8.11 13.76
N LYS A 235 8.21 -9.03 14.57
CA LYS A 235 8.25 -10.46 14.33
C LYS A 235 6.84 -10.97 14.06
N ARG A 236 6.66 -11.64 12.93
CA ARG A 236 5.43 -12.36 12.58
C ARG A 236 5.68 -13.87 12.61
N PRO A 237 5.18 -14.60 13.61
CA PRO A 237 5.29 -16.06 13.65
C PRO A 237 4.68 -16.69 12.40
N GLY A 238 5.36 -17.67 11.82
CA GLY A 238 4.87 -18.41 10.63
C GLY A 238 4.92 -17.65 9.31
N SER A 239 5.57 -16.47 9.25
CA SER A 239 5.76 -15.70 8.02
C SER A 239 7.23 -15.35 7.82
N GLU A 240 7.69 -15.42 6.58
CA GLU A 240 9.02 -14.94 6.20
C GLU A 240 9.10 -13.42 6.08
N LEU A 241 7.95 -12.79 5.85
CA LEU A 241 7.79 -11.35 5.77
C LEU A 241 7.16 -10.81 7.05
N ALA A 242 7.76 -9.80 7.64
CA ALA A 242 7.20 -9.02 8.74
C ALA A 242 6.24 -7.95 8.18
N TYR A 243 4.97 -8.07 8.56
CA TYR A 243 3.91 -7.12 8.23
C TYR A 243 2.81 -7.19 9.28
N LEU A 244 1.98 -6.16 9.33
CA LEU A 244 0.77 -6.11 10.14
C LEU A 244 -0.46 -5.91 9.29
N ALA A 245 -1.58 -6.26 9.91
CA ALA A 245 -2.91 -5.99 9.41
C ALA A 245 -3.64 -4.99 10.26
N PRO A 246 -4.61 -4.27 9.71
CA PRO A 246 -5.59 -3.58 10.54
C PRO A 246 -6.17 -4.52 11.60
N HIS A 247 -6.23 -4.03 12.84
CA HIS A 247 -6.76 -4.70 14.02
C HIS A 247 -5.96 -5.89 14.57
N GLU A 248 -4.79 -6.20 14.01
CA GLU A 248 -3.88 -7.15 14.66
C GLU A 248 -3.29 -6.54 15.94
N VAL A 249 -3.26 -7.34 17.02
CA VAL A 249 -2.67 -6.93 18.29
C VAL A 249 -1.26 -7.46 18.40
N ILE A 250 -0.34 -6.55 18.73
CA ILE A 250 1.06 -6.85 19.01
C ILE A 250 1.34 -6.71 20.50
N ARG A 251 2.28 -7.52 20.99
CA ARG A 251 3.02 -7.25 22.22
C ARG A 251 4.34 -6.61 21.85
N PHE A 252 4.83 -5.66 22.66
CA PHE A 252 6.11 -5.01 22.43
C PHE A 252 6.99 -4.94 23.68
N GLU A 253 8.29 -4.78 23.47
CA GLU A 253 9.27 -4.65 24.56
C GLU A 253 9.39 -3.20 25.03
N LYS A 254 9.43 -2.25 24.08
CA LYS A 254 9.70 -0.84 24.37
C LYS A 254 8.96 0.08 23.41
N ILE A 255 8.55 1.24 23.91
CA ILE A 255 8.11 2.40 23.14
C ILE A 255 9.04 3.59 23.43
N GLY A 256 9.39 4.36 22.42
CA GLY A 256 10.30 5.51 22.56
C GLY A 256 10.23 6.47 21.37
N PRO A 257 11.08 7.49 21.32
CA PRO A 257 11.14 8.38 20.17
C PRO A 257 11.59 7.61 18.91
N PRO A 258 11.07 7.95 17.72
CA PRO A 258 11.46 7.28 16.50
C PRO A 258 12.94 7.53 16.16
N ARG A 259 13.56 6.55 15.51
CA ARG A 259 14.92 6.75 14.98
C ARG A 259 14.91 7.89 13.96
N GLN A 260 15.69 8.92 14.23
CA GLN A 260 15.82 10.08 13.35
C GLN A 260 16.71 9.71 12.16
N ASN A 261 16.15 9.76 10.95
CA ASN A 261 16.91 9.68 9.71
C ASN A 261 16.88 11.07 9.05
N PRO A 262 18.03 11.74 8.81
CA PRO A 262 18.08 13.05 8.17
C PRO A 262 17.37 13.10 6.80
N GLU A 263 17.38 11.99 6.07
CA GLU A 263 16.76 11.87 4.74
C GLU A 263 15.27 11.54 4.79
N ARG A 264 14.76 11.06 5.94
CA ARG A 264 13.37 10.63 6.11
C ARG A 264 12.83 11.08 7.46
N LYS A 265 12.30 12.30 7.47
CA LYS A 265 11.58 12.83 8.63
C LYS A 265 10.26 12.08 8.82
N THR A 266 9.88 11.88 10.08
CA THR A 266 8.61 11.26 10.47
C THR A 266 7.86 12.22 11.38
N THR A 267 6.54 12.30 11.24
CA THR A 267 5.65 13.10 12.10
C THR A 267 5.24 12.35 13.37
N PHE A 268 5.45 11.03 13.42
CA PHE A 268 5.21 10.23 14.62
C PHE A 268 6.08 10.68 15.79
N LYS A 269 5.48 10.84 16.97
CA LYS A 269 6.20 11.14 18.21
C LYS A 269 6.79 9.89 18.87
N TRP A 270 6.20 8.73 18.60
CA TRP A 270 6.54 7.45 19.23
C TRP A 270 6.82 6.37 18.18
N GLU A 271 7.71 5.44 18.51
CA GLU A 271 8.02 4.22 17.77
C GLU A 271 8.06 3.02 18.73
N ILE A 272 7.49 1.91 18.27
CA ILE A 272 7.51 0.63 18.96
C ILE A 272 8.71 -0.22 18.52
N PHE A 273 9.33 -0.88 19.50
CA PHE A 273 10.50 -1.75 19.34
C PHE A 273 10.22 -3.15 19.93
N GLY A 274 10.79 -4.18 19.30
CA GLY A 274 10.69 -5.57 19.78
C GLY A 274 9.25 -6.09 19.80
N ALA A 275 8.49 -5.85 18.74
CA ALA A 275 7.11 -6.26 18.62
C ALA A 275 6.95 -7.68 18.09
N GLU A 276 5.98 -8.42 18.62
CA GLU A 276 5.52 -9.71 18.13
C GLU A 276 3.99 -9.75 18.09
N ILE A 277 3.43 -10.34 17.04
CA ILE A 277 1.97 -10.48 16.88
C ILE A 277 1.46 -11.54 17.87
N ILE A 278 0.45 -11.17 18.66
CA ILE A 278 -0.14 -12.05 19.68
C ILE A 278 -1.62 -12.39 19.41
N LYS A 279 -2.32 -11.58 18.61
CA LYS A 279 -3.72 -11.84 18.20
C LYS A 279 -3.86 -11.54 16.70
N ILE A 280 -4.19 -12.59 15.94
CA ILE A 280 -4.59 -12.46 14.53
C ILE A 280 -6.11 -12.43 14.50
N ILE A 281 -6.70 -11.27 14.17
CA ILE A 281 -8.14 -11.21 13.94
C ILE A 281 -8.40 -11.77 12.54
N LYS A 282 -8.75 -13.05 12.48
CA LYS A 282 -9.42 -13.59 11.29
C LYS A 282 -10.81 -12.98 11.26
N ARG A 283 -11.11 -12.10 10.31
CA ARG A 283 -12.52 -11.77 10.04
C ARG A 283 -13.20 -13.07 9.63
N GLN A 284 -14.12 -13.56 10.46
CA GLN A 284 -15.07 -14.60 10.07
C GLN A 284 -15.97 -13.99 8.99
N GLY A 285 -16.00 -14.61 7.81
CA GLY A 285 -16.86 -14.15 6.71
C GLY A 285 -16.14 -14.02 5.38
N GLN A 286 -15.64 -15.13 4.86
CA GLN A 286 -15.80 -15.54 3.46
C GLN A 286 -16.08 -17.04 3.45
#